data_AF-A0A1S0TSC5-F1
#
_entry.id   AF-A0A1S0TSC5-F1
#
_cell.length_a   1.000
_cell.length_b   1.000
_cell.length_c   1.000
_cell.angle_alpha   90.00
_cell.angle_beta   90.00
_cell.angle_gamma   90.00
#
_symmetry.space_group_name_H-M   'P 1'
#
loop_
_entity.id
_entity.type
_entity.pdbx_description
1 polymer ?
#
loop_
_entity_poly.entity_id
_entity_poly.type
_entity_poly.pdbx_seq_one_letter_code
_entity_poly.pdbx_strand_id
1 'polypeptide(L)'
;MAADTVWGLGYSMCQFWLCLDYMMSNASVLNLLLISFDRYFSVTRPLTYRPRRTAKKAFLMIASTYIASAMLWPPWIISWPYIEGQFTHPDRCVVQFIETNQFASVGTTIAAFWLPLVIMIVLYSRVYCETKKQQKEMCLLQAGQVIIINNNNSNNNNN
;
A
#
# COMPACT_ATOMS: atom_id res chain seq x y z
N MET A 1 6.60 -23.24 -7.64
CA MET A 1 5.84 -24.48 -7.37
C MET A 1 4.43 -24.25 -7.88
N ALA A 2 4.19 -24.50 -9.17
CA ALA A 2 2.85 -24.47 -9.75
C ALA A 2 2.26 -25.86 -9.52
N ALA A 3 1.21 -25.95 -8.69
CA ALA A 3 0.49 -27.20 -8.50
C ALA A 3 -0.27 -27.51 -9.79
N ASP A 4 -0.02 -28.70 -10.36
CA ASP A 4 -0.72 -29.26 -11.51
C ASP A 4 -2.12 -29.74 -11.13
N THR A 5 -2.94 -28.89 -10.51
CA THR A 5 -4.33 -29.18 -10.21
C THR A 5 -5.20 -28.68 -11.35
N VAL A 6 -5.77 -29.62 -12.12
CA VAL A 6 -6.80 -29.36 -13.12
C VAL A 6 -7.91 -28.52 -12.50
N TRP A 7 -8.22 -27.36 -13.09
CA TRP A 7 -9.18 -26.42 -12.52
C TRP A 7 -10.60 -26.74 -12.97
N GLY A 8 -11.32 -27.53 -12.17
CA GLY A 8 -12.69 -27.97 -12.48
C GLY A 8 -13.82 -26.96 -12.20
N LEU A 9 -13.51 -25.80 -11.61
CA LEU A 9 -14.50 -24.80 -11.15
C LEU A 9 -14.90 -23.77 -12.24
N GLY A 10 -14.38 -23.93 -13.45
CA GLY A 10 -14.64 -23.04 -14.57
C GLY A 10 -13.79 -21.76 -14.57
N TYR A 11 -13.75 -21.12 -15.73
CA TYR A 11 -12.87 -20.00 -16.05
C TYR A 11 -13.12 -18.75 -15.20
N SER A 12 -14.39 -18.40 -14.96
CA SER A 12 -14.77 -17.22 -14.17
C SER A 12 -14.26 -17.30 -12.73
N MET A 13 -14.31 -18.49 -12.13
CA MET A 13 -13.78 -18.73 -10.78
C MET A 13 -12.26 -18.67 -10.75
N CYS A 14 -11.58 -19.16 -11.79
CA CYS A 14 -10.12 -19.02 -11.89
C CYS A 14 -9.70 -17.55 -11.98
N GLN A 15 -10.35 -16.75 -12.83
CA GLN A 15 -10.06 -15.32 -12.92
C GLN A 15 -10.30 -14.59 -11.61
N PHE A 16 -11.42 -14.88 -10.94
CA PHE A 16 -11.71 -14.28 -9.64
C PHE A 16 -10.66 -14.68 -8.60
N TRP A 17 -10.27 -15.96 -8.58
CA TRP A 17 -9.24 -16.49 -7.68
C TRP A 17 -7.89 -15.79 -7.90
N LEU A 18 -7.45 -15.67 -9.16
CA LEU A 18 -6.22 -14.97 -9.52
C LEU A 18 -6.28 -13.50 -9.10
N CYS A 19 -7.37 -12.78 -9.42
CA CYS A 19 -7.56 -11.40 -8.98
C CYS A 19 -7.43 -11.26 -7.46
N LEU A 20 -8.05 -12.19 -6.71
CA LEU A 20 -8.06 -12.18 -5.26
C LEU A 20 -6.67 -12.48 -4.68
N ASP A 21 -5.96 -13.47 -5.24
CA ASP A 21 -4.61 -13.85 -4.81
C ASP A 21 -3.60 -12.71 -5.02
N TYR A 22 -3.62 -12.07 -6.19
CA TYR A 22 -2.79 -10.90 -6.48
C TYR A 22 -3.16 -9.69 -5.61
N MET A 23 -4.46 -9.45 -5.40
CA MET A 23 -4.92 -8.37 -4.52
C MET A 23 -4.48 -8.61 -3.07
N MET A 24 -4.62 -9.83 -2.57
CA MET A 24 -4.38 -10.18 -1.18
C MET A 24 -2.88 -10.25 -0.84
N SER A 25 -2.06 -10.79 -1.75
CA SER A 25 -0.60 -10.78 -1.61
C SER A 25 -0.04 -9.36 -1.59
N ASN A 26 -0.47 -8.50 -2.52
CA ASN A 26 -0.02 -7.11 -2.58
C ASN A 26 -0.47 -6.32 -1.32
N ALA A 27 -1.73 -6.48 -0.92
CA ALA A 27 -2.23 -5.84 0.30
C ALA A 27 -1.48 -6.30 1.56
N SER A 28 -1.11 -7.58 1.64
CA SER A 28 -0.35 -8.14 2.76
C SER A 28 1.04 -7.49 2.90
N VAL A 29 1.81 -7.44 1.81
CA VAL A 29 3.16 -6.82 1.81
C VAL A 29 3.09 -5.34 2.22
N LEU A 30 2.12 -4.60 1.68
CA LEU A 30 1.92 -3.18 1.98
C LEU A 30 1.53 -2.98 3.45
N ASN A 31 0.62 -3.80 3.98
CA ASN A 31 0.22 -3.73 5.38
C ASN A 31 1.39 -4.05 6.33
N LEU A 32 2.22 -5.06 6.02
CA LEU A 32 3.40 -5.39 6.82
C LEU A 32 4.40 -4.22 6.89
N LEU A 33 4.70 -3.58 5.77
CA LEU A 33 5.62 -2.43 5.75
C LEU A 33 5.05 -1.23 6.50
N LEU A 34 3.74 -0.96 6.37
CA LEU A 34 3.08 0.09 7.14
C LEU A 34 3.22 -0.15 8.65
N ILE A 35 3.04 -1.40 9.10
CA ILE A 35 3.21 -1.77 10.53
C ILE A 35 4.66 -1.60 10.97
N SER A 36 5.63 -2.03 10.15
CA SER A 36 7.05 -1.85 10.46
C SER A 36 7.45 -0.38 10.57
N PHE A 37 6.94 0.47 9.68
CA PHE A 37 7.17 1.91 9.73
C PHE A 37 6.47 2.58 10.91
N ASP A 38 5.22 2.22 11.25
CA ASP A 38 4.54 2.70 12.46
C ASP A 38 5.38 2.40 13.70
N ARG A 39 5.92 1.18 13.78
CA ARG A 39 6.79 0.76 14.88
C ARG A 39 8.11 1.53 14.87
N TYR A 40 8.72 1.75 13.71
CA TYR A 40 9.95 2.56 13.58
C TYR A 40 9.73 3.97 14.11
N PHE A 41 8.66 4.66 13.68
CA PHE A 41 8.32 6.01 14.15
C PHE A 41 7.99 6.07 15.65
N SER A 42 7.27 5.07 16.16
CA SER A 42 6.97 4.94 17.59
C SER A 42 8.26 4.87 18.43
N VAL A 43 9.28 4.17 17.92
CA VAL A 43 10.58 4.01 18.58
C VAL A 43 11.46 5.27 18.46
N THR A 44 11.49 5.94 17.31
CA THR A 44 12.34 7.14 17.10
C THR A 44 11.78 8.41 17.77
N ARG A 45 10.52 8.42 18.23
CA ARG A 45 9.84 9.62 18.78
C ARG A 45 9.21 9.36 20.15
N PRO A 46 10.01 9.26 21.23
CA PRO A 46 9.52 8.85 22.56
C PRO A 46 8.61 9.87 23.28
N LEU A 47 8.49 11.13 22.84
CA LEU A 47 7.84 12.21 23.62
C LEU A 47 6.53 12.80 23.03
N THR A 48 6.05 12.36 21.87
CA THR A 48 4.84 12.97 21.27
C THR A 48 3.91 12.00 20.52
N TYR A 49 4.22 10.70 20.50
CA TYR A 49 3.47 9.73 19.69
C TYR A 49 2.26 9.10 20.42
N ARG A 50 2.03 9.41 21.71
CA ARG A 50 1.09 8.64 22.53
C ARG A 50 -0.42 8.93 22.34
N PRO A 51 -0.91 10.10 21.86
CA PRO A 51 -2.36 10.31 21.68
C PRO A 51 -2.85 10.35 20.22
N ARG A 52 -2.01 10.08 19.21
CA ARG A 52 -2.39 10.19 17.78
C ARG A 52 -2.51 8.86 17.04
N ARG A 53 -2.62 7.73 17.76
CA ARG A 53 -3.11 6.45 17.23
C ARG A 53 -4.63 6.53 17.04
N THR A 54 -5.10 7.28 16.05
CA THR A 54 -6.52 7.19 15.69
C THR A 54 -6.70 5.92 14.87
N ALA A 55 -7.37 4.90 15.43
CA ALA A 55 -7.72 3.68 14.71
C ALA A 55 -8.39 3.96 13.35
N LYS A 56 -9.11 5.09 13.25
CA LYS A 56 -9.69 5.60 11.99
C LYS A 56 -8.64 5.89 10.91
N LYS A 57 -7.49 6.47 11.24
CA LYS A 57 -6.43 6.74 10.25
C LYS A 57 -5.72 5.45 9.82
N ALA A 58 -5.45 4.55 10.77
CA ALA A 58 -4.89 3.23 10.46
C ALA A 58 -5.84 2.44 9.54
N PHE A 59 -7.14 2.44 9.83
CA PHE A 59 -8.16 1.82 9.00
C PHE A 59 -8.23 2.46 7.62
N LEU A 60 -8.14 3.79 7.51
CA LEU A 60 -8.15 4.50 6.23
C LEU A 60 -6.90 4.20 5.38
N MET A 61 -5.73 4.02 6.02
CA MET A 61 -4.51 3.58 5.36
C MET A 61 -4.64 2.16 4.82
N ILE A 62 -5.12 1.22 5.63
CA ILE A 62 -5.37 -0.16 5.20
C ILE A 62 -6.40 -0.17 4.06
N ALA A 63 -7.53 0.51 4.22
CA ALA A 63 -8.57 0.60 3.20
C ALA A 63 -8.04 1.17 1.88
N SER A 64 -7.18 2.20 1.91
CA SER A 64 -6.57 2.77 0.71
C SER A 64 -5.71 1.76 -0.05
N THR A 65 -4.97 0.90 0.65
CA THR A 65 -4.16 -0.18 0.09
C THR A 65 -5.02 -1.22 -0.63
N TYR A 66 -6.15 -1.60 -0.02
CA TYR A 66 -7.11 -2.53 -0.63
C TYR A 66 -7.80 -1.92 -1.85
N ILE A 67 -8.23 -0.65 -1.78
CA ILE A 67 -8.86 0.05 -2.91
C ILE A 67 -7.88 0.19 -4.08
N ALA A 68 -6.63 0.58 -3.82
CA ALA A 68 -5.62 0.68 -4.88
C ALA A 68 -5.35 -0.68 -5.54
N SER A 69 -5.26 -1.75 -4.76
CA SER A 69 -5.07 -3.11 -5.29
C SER A 69 -6.29 -3.57 -6.11
N ALA A 70 -7.50 -3.31 -5.62
CA ALA A 70 -8.75 -3.66 -6.31
C ALA A 70 -9.04 -2.81 -7.56
N MET A 71 -8.44 -1.62 -7.68
CA MET A 71 -8.60 -0.76 -8.84
C MET A 71 -7.58 -1.05 -9.94
N LEU A 72 -6.45 -1.68 -9.60
CA LEU A 72 -5.36 -1.97 -10.54
C LEU A 72 -5.44 -3.39 -11.13
N TRP A 73 -5.72 -4.41 -10.30
CA TRP A 73 -5.65 -5.81 -10.73
C TRP A 73 -6.91 -6.32 -11.46
N PRO A 74 -8.13 -6.18 -10.90
CA PRO A 74 -9.35 -6.70 -11.52
C PRO A 74 -9.65 -6.11 -12.91
N PRO A 75 -9.56 -4.79 -13.15
CA PRO A 75 -9.84 -4.23 -14.48
C PRO A 75 -8.87 -4.76 -15.54
N TRP A 76 -7.59 -4.94 -15.19
CA TRP A 76 -6.58 -5.43 -16.12
C TRP A 76 -6.76 -6.92 -16.44
N ILE A 77 -7.03 -7.74 -15.42
CA ILE A 77 -7.24 -9.19 -15.57
C ILE A 77 -8.55 -9.49 -16.32
N ILE A 78 -9.60 -8.69 -16.11
CA ILE A 78 -10.90 -8.87 -16.76
C ILE A 78 -10.91 -8.34 -18.19
N SER A 79 -10.22 -7.22 -18.48
CA SER A 79 -10.28 -6.58 -19.80
C SER A 79 -9.49 -7.35 -20.87
N TRP A 80 -8.37 -7.98 -20.51
CA TRP A 80 -7.51 -8.68 -21.48
C TRP A 80 -8.19 -9.83 -22.25
N PRO A 81 -8.91 -10.77 -21.60
CA PRO A 81 -9.59 -11.86 -22.32
C PRO A 81 -10.80 -11.40 -23.12
N TYR A 82 -11.40 -10.26 -22.79
CA TYR A 82 -12.49 -9.67 -23.59
C TYR A 82 -11.98 -9.14 -24.94
N ILE A 83 -10.68 -8.82 -25.04
CA ILE A 83 -10.05 -8.29 -26.26
C ILE A 83 -9.51 -9.43 -27.15
N GLU A 84 -8.93 -10.48 -26.59
CA GLU A 84 -8.37 -11.59 -27.38
C GLU A 84 -9.42 -12.59 -27.89
N GLY A 85 -10.58 -12.72 -27.24
CA GLY A 85 -11.71 -13.52 -27.74
C GLY A 85 -11.46 -15.02 -27.93
N GLN A 86 -10.31 -15.53 -27.48
CA GLN A 86 -9.86 -16.91 -27.67
C GLN A 86 -9.56 -17.55 -26.31
N PHE A 87 -10.11 -18.75 -26.08
CA PHE A 87 -9.96 -19.49 -24.82
C PHE A 87 -8.95 -20.62 -25.01
N THR A 88 -7.68 -20.38 -24.64
CA THR A 88 -6.60 -21.30 -25.01
C THR A 88 -6.59 -22.60 -24.19
N HIS A 89 -6.99 -22.60 -22.90
CA HIS A 89 -7.01 -23.83 -22.08
C HIS A 89 -8.11 -23.82 -20.99
N PRO A 90 -9.13 -24.69 -21.07
CA PRO A 90 -10.17 -24.80 -20.04
C PRO A 90 -9.72 -25.58 -18.78
N ASP A 91 -8.64 -26.37 -18.88
CA ASP A 91 -8.26 -27.33 -17.84
C ASP A 91 -7.23 -26.80 -16.85
N ARG A 92 -6.61 -25.64 -17.12
CA ARG A 92 -5.57 -25.06 -16.26
C ARG A 92 -5.97 -23.66 -15.81
N CYS A 93 -5.87 -23.42 -14.50
CA CYS A 93 -6.01 -22.08 -13.94
C CYS A 93 -4.69 -21.33 -14.09
N VAL A 94 -4.42 -20.89 -15.31
CA VAL A 94 -3.25 -20.09 -15.66
C VAL A 94 -3.69 -18.80 -16.33
N VAL A 95 -2.84 -17.81 -16.20
CA VAL A 95 -3.04 -16.49 -16.76
C VAL A 95 -2.85 -16.56 -18.28
N GLN A 96 -3.96 -16.58 -19.05
CA GLN A 96 -3.98 -16.87 -20.49
C GLN A 96 -2.98 -16.04 -21.31
N PHE A 97 -2.80 -14.77 -20.96
CA PHE A 97 -1.95 -13.84 -21.70
C PHE A 97 -0.44 -14.07 -21.60
N ILE A 98 0.02 -14.94 -20.69
CA ILE A 98 1.45 -15.30 -20.60
C ILE A 98 1.88 -16.19 -21.76
N GLU A 99 0.97 -16.98 -22.32
CA GLU A 99 1.24 -17.96 -23.39
C GLU A 99 0.84 -17.42 -24.78
N THR A 100 -0.23 -16.61 -24.92
CA THR A 100 -0.68 -16.12 -26.23
C THR A 100 0.19 -15.02 -26.84
N ASN A 101 0.81 -14.16 -26.02
CA ASN A 101 1.52 -12.98 -26.54
C ASN A 101 2.76 -12.64 -25.68
N GLN A 102 3.94 -12.68 -26.30
CA GLN A 102 5.21 -12.31 -25.65
C GLN A 102 5.20 -10.87 -25.12
N PHE A 103 4.49 -9.95 -25.79
CA PHE A 103 4.29 -8.57 -25.31
C PHE A 103 3.44 -8.50 -24.03
N ALA A 104 2.43 -9.35 -23.90
CA ALA A 104 1.57 -9.38 -22.71
C ALA A 104 2.30 -10.03 -21.53
N SER A 105 3.07 -11.10 -21.75
CA SER A 105 3.95 -11.71 -20.76
C SER A 105 4.99 -10.71 -20.19
N VAL A 106 5.63 -9.94 -21.08
CA VAL A 106 6.56 -8.88 -20.68
C VAL A 106 5.82 -7.75 -19.95
N GLY A 107 4.66 -7.31 -20.46
CA GLY A 107 3.82 -6.30 -19.83
C GLY A 107 3.38 -6.70 -18.41
N THR A 108 3.06 -7.97 -18.20
CA THR A 108 2.65 -8.50 -16.88
C THR A 108 3.84 -8.62 -15.95
N THR A 109 5.01 -9.02 -16.44
CA THR A 109 6.22 -9.10 -15.63
C THR A 109 6.68 -7.70 -15.20
N ILE A 110 6.64 -6.74 -16.13
CA ILE A 110 6.89 -5.32 -15.86
C ILE A 110 5.86 -4.81 -14.87
N ALA A 111 4.57 -5.07 -15.05
CA ALA A 111 3.53 -4.69 -14.10
C ALA A 111 3.78 -5.35 -12.72
N ALA A 112 4.09 -6.65 -12.66
CA ALA A 112 4.37 -7.35 -11.41
C ALA A 112 5.56 -6.76 -10.63
N PHE A 113 6.51 -6.10 -11.30
CA PHE A 113 7.62 -5.38 -10.65
C PHE A 113 7.31 -3.91 -10.38
N TRP A 114 6.85 -3.18 -11.39
CA TRP A 114 6.63 -1.74 -11.34
C TRP A 114 5.39 -1.36 -10.54
N LEU A 115 4.33 -2.17 -10.59
CA LEU A 115 3.09 -1.91 -9.89
C LEU A 115 3.30 -1.95 -8.36
N PRO A 116 3.92 -2.98 -7.75
CA PRO A 116 4.27 -2.91 -6.34
C PRO A 116 5.22 -1.74 -6.03
N LEU A 117 6.18 -1.40 -6.91
CA LEU A 117 7.06 -0.25 -6.69
C LEU A 117 6.33 1.10 -6.67
N VAL A 118 5.44 1.36 -7.64
CA VAL A 118 4.68 2.61 -7.70
C VAL A 118 3.72 2.71 -6.50
N ILE A 119 3.06 1.61 -6.13
CA ILE A 119 2.17 1.60 -4.96
C ILE A 119 2.94 1.89 -3.67
N MET A 120 4.12 1.27 -3.50
CA MET A 120 5.02 1.55 -2.37
C MET A 120 5.41 3.03 -2.33
N ILE A 121 5.80 3.62 -3.46
CA ILE A 121 6.21 5.02 -3.54
C ILE A 121 5.06 5.96 -3.20
N VAL A 122 3.85 5.72 -3.75
CA VAL A 122 2.68 6.57 -3.48
C VAL A 122 2.27 6.47 -2.01
N LEU A 123 2.20 5.26 -1.46
CA LEU A 123 1.81 5.04 -0.07
C LEU A 123 2.87 5.60 0.88
N TYR A 124 4.15 5.35 0.62
CA TYR A 124 5.27 5.95 1.36
C TYR A 124 5.20 7.47 1.32
N SER A 125 4.94 8.06 0.15
CA SER A 125 4.82 9.52 0.00
C SER A 125 3.64 10.07 0.79
N ARG A 126 2.49 9.40 0.79
CA ARG A 126 1.32 9.80 1.59
C ARG A 126 1.63 9.71 3.09
N VAL A 127 2.18 8.60 3.54
CA VAL A 127 2.54 8.37 4.96
C VAL A 127 3.63 9.34 5.41
N TYR A 128 4.65 9.54 4.60
CA TYR A 128 5.75 10.47 4.83
C TYR A 128 5.27 11.93 4.86
N CYS A 129 4.37 12.32 3.96
CA CYS A 129 3.79 13.66 3.95
C CYS A 129 2.96 13.93 5.21
N GLU A 130 2.13 12.96 5.61
CA GLU A 130 1.32 13.05 6.84
C GLU A 130 2.21 13.13 8.10
N THR A 131 3.29 12.35 8.16
CA THR A 131 4.26 12.40 9.27
C THR A 131 5.09 13.68 9.27
N LYS A 132 5.54 14.16 8.10
CA LYS A 132 6.29 15.42 7.98
C LYS A 132 5.45 16.64 8.36
N LYS A 133 4.16 16.67 7.98
CA LYS A 133 3.23 17.71 8.39
C LYS A 133 3.10 17.76 9.92
N GLN A 134 2.94 16.60 10.53
CA GLN A 134 2.89 16.47 11.99
C GLN A 134 4.22 16.87 12.66
N GLN A 135 5.37 16.52 12.08
CA GLN A 135 6.69 16.92 12.58
C GLN A 135 6.88 18.44 12.62
N LYS A 136 6.47 19.15 11.57
CA LYS A 136 6.60 20.62 11.50
C LYS A 136 5.74 21.31 12.56
N GLU A 137 4.50 20.86 12.74
CA GLU A 137 3.63 21.39 13.80
C GLU A 137 4.26 21.23 15.19
N MET A 138 4.86 20.07 15.49
CA MET A 138 5.48 19.82 16.80
C MET A 138 6.73 20.69 17.06
N CYS A 139 7.57 20.90 16.05
CA CYS A 139 8.75 21.76 16.17
C CYS A 139 8.35 23.23 16.45
N LEU A 140 7.30 23.72 15.78
CA LEU A 140 6.78 25.07 15.99
C LEU A 140 6.22 25.26 17.42
N LEU A 141 5.47 24.28 17.94
CA LEU A 141 4.91 24.34 19.30
C LEU A 141 6.01 24.29 20.37
N GLN A 142 7.04 23.46 20.18
CA GLN A 142 8.15 23.36 21.12
C GLN A 142 8.98 24.67 21.14
N ALA A 143 9.24 25.27 19.97
CA ALA A 143 9.90 26.57 19.91
C ALA A 143 9.08 27.67 20.60
N GLY A 144 7.75 27.67 20.41
CA GLY A 144 6.85 28.59 21.11
C GLY A 144 6.89 28.44 22.63
N GLN A 145 6.87 27.22 23.16
CA GLN A 145 6.96 26.98 24.61
C GLN A 145 8.32 27.41 25.20
N VAL A 146 9.42 27.17 24.49
CA VAL A 146 10.76 27.60 24.92
C VAL A 146 10.84 29.13 25.02
N ILE A 147 10.26 29.86 24.06
CA ILE A 147 10.24 31.33 24.08
C ILE A 147 9.44 31.86 25.28
N ILE A 148 8.25 31.29 25.57
CA ILE A 148 7.43 31.71 26.71
C ILE A 148 8.17 31.49 28.04
N ILE A 149 8.82 30.33 28.20
CA ILE A 149 9.60 30.02 29.40
C ILE A 149 10.76 31.01 29.56
N ASN A 150 11.48 31.30 28.48
CA ASN A 150 12.61 32.22 28.53
C ASN A 150 12.17 33.66 28.87
N ASN A 151 11.03 34.09 28.34
CA ASN A 151 10.48 35.42 28.61
C ASN A 151 10.03 35.56 30.08
N ASN A 152 9.40 34.53 30.64
CA ASN A 152 9.02 34.51 32.07
C ASN A 152 10.24 34.58 32.99
N ASN A 153 11.31 33.84 32.69
CA ASN A 153 12.55 33.92 33.46
C ASN A 153 13.19 35.31 33.41
N SER A 154 13.17 35.96 32.23
CA SER A 154 13.74 37.31 32.09
C SER A 154 12.97 38.35 32.92
N ASN A 155 11.65 38.24 33.01
CA ASN A 155 10.84 39.12 33.86
C ASN A 155 11.08 38.91 35.35
N ASN A 156 11.25 37.65 35.79
CA ASN A 156 11.56 37.34 37.20
C ASN A 156 12.94 37.86 37.63
N ASN A 157 13.91 37.94 36.72
CA ASN A 157 15.25 38.47 37.03
C ASN A 157 15.29 40.01 37.11
N ASN A 158 14.27 40.70 36.61
CA ASN A 158 14.20 42.16 36.54
C ASN A 158 13.36 42.80 37.67
N ASN A 159 12.73 41.98 38.52
CA ASN A 159 11.96 42.40 39.71
C ASN A 159 12.73 42.02 40.98
#